data_AF-A0A968FUR4-F1
#
_entry.id   AF-A0A968FUR4-F1
#
_cell.length_a   1.000
_cell.length_b   1.000
_cell.length_c   1.000
_cell.angle_alpha   90.00
_cell.angle_beta   90.00
_cell.angle_gamma   90.00
#
_symmetry.space_group_name_H-M   'P 1'
#
loop_
_entity.id
_entity.type
_entity.pdbx_description
1 polymer ?
#
loop_
_entity_poly.entity_id
_entity_poly.type
_entity_poly.pdbx_seq_one_letter_code
_entity_poly.pdbx_strand_id
1 'polypeptide(L)'
;EEHRQKWNIPGQKNPFYCAMVDQLDYYLGRLFDYLESADDPRWPGHTLSENTYVILTSDNGGAEAEHMVTDNYPLDRGKISLREGGTRVPLIITGPGIPAGVQTDVMVNGLDFYPTILSLVGAKKREGKVFDGCDLAPLLTRDPQDASLVRDASGKVRDTMVWHFPQAENTSSIRKGDYKLLRSYTGLSSKLALYRLYNSESGKAVRGDIEEMKDLSAEMPALTAELNARLSEMVDEMGGRIPYGNPATRHAIPNKEKVPTVTGHAKKGNTLVANYRNNGTDVVHADLIYTPNEGREWLRVPGWVAGDNTAVFDFPKGATHYFINLVDENNFLVIDPPIDRAALDKNKPNFTEAAHFAGYPEMEQGTPVDFASRHRNLSRAGDGAVVLVSENLENPNTVTAKT
;
A
#
# COMPACT_ATOMS: atom_id res chain seq x y z
N GLU A 1 -0.30 17.65 -34.67
CA GLU A 1 -1.58 17.51 -35.40
C GLU A 1 -1.51 16.57 -36.62
N GLU A 2 -0.45 16.59 -37.45
CA GLU A 2 -0.40 15.88 -38.75
C GLU A 2 -0.32 14.33 -38.73
N HIS A 3 -0.11 13.69 -37.58
CA HIS A 3 0.05 12.22 -37.53
C HIS A 3 -1.09 11.46 -36.83
N ARG A 4 -2.14 12.17 -36.39
CA ARG A 4 -3.24 11.59 -35.61
C ARG A 4 -4.03 10.49 -36.36
N GLN A 5 -3.97 10.46 -37.70
CA GLN A 5 -4.72 9.50 -38.53
C GLN A 5 -3.89 8.31 -39.06
N LYS A 6 -2.60 8.15 -38.71
CA LYS A 6 -1.72 7.12 -39.30
C LYS A 6 -1.16 6.07 -38.35
N TRP A 7 -1.61 6.01 -37.10
CA TRP A 7 -1.11 5.04 -36.11
C TRP A 7 -2.08 3.85 -36.00
N ASN A 8 -2.16 3.06 -37.08
CA ASN A 8 -2.93 1.81 -37.16
C ASN A 8 -2.10 0.59 -36.70
N ILE A 9 -1.18 0.79 -35.75
CA ILE A 9 -0.34 -0.25 -35.16
C ILE A 9 -0.99 -0.66 -33.82
N PRO A 10 -1.17 -1.97 -33.55
CA PRO A 10 -1.53 -2.42 -32.20
C PRO A 10 -0.53 -1.90 -31.16
N GLY A 11 -1.02 -1.42 -30.01
CA GLY A 11 -0.21 -0.91 -28.90
C GLY A 11 -0.42 0.57 -28.56
N GLN A 12 0.52 1.13 -27.79
CA GLN A 12 0.50 2.50 -27.26
C GLN A 12 0.42 3.58 -28.36
N LYS A 13 -0.53 4.52 -28.22
CA LYS A 13 -0.82 5.58 -29.21
C LYS A 13 -0.50 6.99 -28.73
N ASN A 14 -0.05 7.16 -27.48
CA ASN A 14 0.28 8.46 -26.93
C ASN A 14 1.74 8.83 -27.29
N PRO A 15 1.98 9.71 -28.27
CA PRO A 15 3.34 10.04 -28.70
C PRO A 15 4.15 10.77 -27.63
N PHE A 16 3.50 11.49 -26.70
CA PHE A 16 4.20 12.16 -25.60
C PHE A 16 4.72 11.14 -24.59
N TYR A 17 3.91 10.13 -24.27
CA TYR A 17 4.35 9.04 -23.41
C TYR A 17 5.45 8.21 -24.08
N CYS A 18 5.32 7.90 -25.37
CA CYS A 18 6.38 7.22 -26.13
C CYS A 18 7.68 8.02 -26.08
N ALA A 19 7.64 9.35 -26.28
CA ALA A 19 8.83 10.20 -26.20
C ALA A 19 9.44 10.21 -24.78
N MET A 20 8.62 10.17 -23.71
CA MET A 20 9.12 10.06 -22.34
C MET A 20 9.85 8.72 -22.10
N VAL A 21 9.30 7.61 -22.61
CA VAL A 21 9.90 6.27 -22.48
C VAL A 21 11.17 6.16 -23.33
N ASP A 22 11.14 6.64 -24.57
CA ASP A 22 12.31 6.68 -25.47
C ASP A 22 13.45 7.51 -24.87
N GLN A 23 13.13 8.65 -24.26
CA GLN A 23 14.14 9.47 -23.59
C GLN A 23 14.70 8.80 -22.33
N LEU A 24 13.87 8.06 -21.57
CA LEU A 24 14.35 7.24 -20.46
C LEU A 24 15.34 6.18 -20.96
N ASP A 25 14.99 5.45 -22.02
CA ASP A 25 15.85 4.44 -22.64
C ASP A 25 17.20 5.03 -23.11
N TYR A 26 17.16 6.17 -23.80
CA TYR A 26 18.36 6.90 -24.22
C TYR A 26 19.28 7.24 -23.04
N TYR A 27 18.74 7.73 -21.92
CA TYR A 27 19.54 8.06 -20.74
C TYR A 27 20.04 6.82 -20.00
N LEU A 28 19.30 5.70 -20.03
CA LEU A 28 19.79 4.42 -19.52
C LEU A 28 20.98 3.93 -20.36
N GLY A 29 20.92 4.02 -21.68
CA GLY A 29 22.06 3.71 -22.56
C GLY A 29 23.31 4.51 -22.18
N ARG A 30 23.16 5.83 -21.95
CA ARG A 30 24.27 6.68 -21.49
C ARG A 30 24.80 6.32 -20.11
N LEU A 31 23.95 5.85 -19.21
CA LEU A 31 24.37 5.34 -17.90
C LEU A 31 25.23 4.08 -18.08
N PHE A 32 24.79 3.14 -18.93
CA PHE A 32 25.56 1.92 -19.21
C PHE A 32 26.90 2.23 -19.90
N ASP A 33 26.92 3.10 -20.92
CA ASP A 33 28.17 3.55 -21.56
C ASP A 33 29.16 4.12 -20.53
N TYR A 34 28.66 4.88 -19.55
CA TYR A 34 29.48 5.44 -18.49
C TYR A 34 30.00 4.36 -17.55
N LEU A 35 29.15 3.43 -17.09
CA LEU A 35 29.57 2.32 -16.24
C LEU A 35 30.62 1.43 -16.91
N GLU A 36 30.48 1.18 -18.20
CA GLU A 36 31.39 0.34 -18.99
C GLU A 36 32.73 1.01 -19.30
N SER A 37 32.77 2.34 -19.42
CA SER A 37 33.98 3.07 -19.80
C SER A 37 34.72 3.75 -18.65
N ALA A 38 34.04 4.02 -17.53
CA ALA A 38 34.66 4.69 -16.39
C ALA A 38 35.42 3.70 -15.50
N ASP A 39 36.68 4.04 -15.20
CA ASP A 39 37.48 3.32 -14.20
C ASP A 39 36.80 3.38 -12.82
N ASP A 40 36.82 2.27 -12.07
CA ASP A 40 36.41 2.27 -10.67
C ASP A 40 37.57 2.80 -9.80
N PRO A 41 37.46 4.00 -9.18
CA PRO A 41 38.52 4.56 -8.36
C PRO A 41 38.80 3.74 -7.09
N ARG A 42 37.91 2.81 -6.74
CA ARG A 42 38.05 1.90 -5.59
C ARG A 42 38.70 0.57 -5.99
N TRP A 43 38.75 0.26 -7.29
CA TRP A 43 39.27 -1.00 -7.82
C TRP A 43 40.12 -0.77 -9.09
N PRO A 44 41.39 -0.38 -8.94
CA PRO A 44 42.26 -0.03 -10.07
C PRO A 44 42.40 -1.17 -11.08
N GLY A 45 42.25 -0.85 -12.37
CA GLY A 45 42.31 -1.80 -13.48
C GLY A 45 40.97 -2.40 -13.89
N HIS A 46 39.88 -2.00 -13.22
CA HIS A 46 38.51 -2.44 -13.51
C HIS A 46 37.60 -1.24 -13.77
N THR A 47 36.52 -1.49 -14.51
CA THR A 47 35.47 -0.49 -14.80
C THR A 47 34.39 -0.51 -13.72
N LEU A 48 33.60 0.56 -13.61
CA LEU A 48 32.46 0.61 -12.69
C LEU A 48 31.44 -0.52 -12.95
N SER A 49 31.27 -0.94 -14.20
CA SER A 49 30.33 -1.98 -14.60
C SER A 49 30.57 -3.33 -13.91
N GLU A 50 31.84 -3.68 -13.67
CA GLU A 50 32.25 -4.94 -13.05
C GLU A 50 31.94 -5.02 -11.55
N ASN A 51 31.52 -3.92 -10.94
CA ASN A 51 31.25 -3.80 -9.51
C ASN A 51 29.95 -3.03 -9.22
N THR A 52 29.04 -2.96 -10.19
CA THR A 52 27.77 -2.25 -10.06
C THR A 52 26.59 -3.17 -10.34
N TYR A 53 25.66 -3.24 -9.38
CA TYR A 53 24.35 -3.83 -9.61
C TYR A 53 23.39 -2.74 -10.09
N VAL A 54 22.61 -3.03 -11.13
CA VAL A 54 21.56 -2.15 -11.65
C VAL A 54 20.22 -2.88 -11.54
N ILE A 55 19.25 -2.24 -10.88
CA ILE A 55 17.87 -2.72 -10.73
C ILE A 55 16.97 -1.69 -11.42
N LEU A 56 16.35 -2.07 -12.54
CA LEU A 56 15.35 -1.28 -13.23
C LEU A 56 13.96 -1.85 -12.91
N THR A 57 13.08 -1.02 -12.37
CA THR A 57 11.71 -1.40 -12.00
C THR A 57 10.76 -0.21 -12.06
N SER A 58 9.46 -0.45 -11.84
CA SER A 58 8.46 0.59 -11.56
C SER A 58 7.87 0.42 -10.16
N ASP A 59 7.24 1.47 -9.63
CA ASP A 59 6.57 1.48 -8.32
C ASP A 59 5.16 0.86 -8.37
N ASN A 60 4.47 1.00 -9.50
CA ASN A 60 3.15 0.44 -9.75
C ASN A 60 2.91 0.26 -11.26
N GLY A 61 1.82 -0.41 -11.60
CA GLY A 61 1.34 -0.53 -12.98
C GLY A 61 1.07 0.79 -13.70
N GLY A 62 1.00 0.75 -15.02
CA GLY A 62 0.81 1.94 -15.87
C GLY A 62 -0.55 2.60 -15.68
N ALA A 63 -0.64 3.92 -15.88
CA ALA A 63 -1.89 4.67 -15.70
C ALA A 63 -2.83 4.55 -16.92
N GLU A 64 -3.84 3.69 -16.80
CA GLU A 64 -4.93 3.51 -17.79
C GLU A 64 -6.17 4.39 -17.52
N ALA A 65 -6.22 5.08 -16.37
CA ALA A 65 -7.36 5.90 -15.92
C ALA A 65 -7.62 7.15 -16.80
N GLU A 66 -8.32 8.19 -16.32
CA GLU A 66 -8.94 9.34 -17.05
C GLU A 66 -8.21 9.97 -18.27
N HIS A 67 -6.92 9.69 -18.50
CA HIS A 67 -6.15 10.16 -19.65
C HIS A 67 -5.56 9.05 -20.56
N MET A 68 -5.82 7.76 -20.29
CA MET A 68 -5.27 6.59 -21.01
C MET A 68 -3.80 6.83 -21.42
N VAL A 69 -2.97 7.16 -20.43
CA VAL A 69 -1.60 7.58 -20.68
C VAL A 69 -0.81 6.41 -21.26
N THR A 70 -1.07 5.20 -20.75
CA THR A 70 -0.49 3.96 -21.24
C THR A 70 -1.46 2.80 -21.25
N ASP A 71 -0.98 1.69 -21.79
CA ASP A 71 -1.67 0.42 -21.99
C ASP A 71 -0.88 -0.68 -21.25
N ASN A 72 -1.54 -1.45 -20.39
CA ASN A 72 -0.96 -2.60 -19.70
C ASN A 72 -1.37 -3.94 -20.33
N TYR A 73 -2.03 -3.92 -21.50
CA TYR A 73 -2.46 -5.13 -22.20
C TYR A 73 -1.33 -6.18 -22.25
N PRO A 74 -1.61 -7.45 -21.92
CA PRO A 74 -2.93 -8.05 -21.71
C PRO A 74 -3.47 -7.96 -20.27
N LEU A 75 -2.77 -7.29 -19.37
CA LEU A 75 -3.15 -7.24 -17.95
C LEU A 75 -4.39 -6.36 -17.73
N ASP A 76 -5.25 -6.74 -16.78
CA ASP A 76 -6.43 -5.94 -16.47
C ASP A 76 -6.09 -4.75 -15.57
N ARG A 77 -6.59 -3.57 -15.95
CA ARG A 77 -6.43 -2.27 -15.27
C ARG A 77 -4.98 -1.78 -15.22
N GLY A 78 -4.73 -0.85 -14.30
CA GLY A 78 -3.47 -0.14 -14.18
C GLY A 78 -3.24 0.40 -12.79
N LYS A 79 -2.44 1.46 -12.69
CA LYS A 79 -2.26 2.27 -11.48
C LYS A 79 -3.56 2.41 -10.69
N ILE A 80 -3.48 2.36 -9.35
CA ILE A 80 -4.58 2.35 -8.37
C ILE A 80 -5.45 1.08 -8.34
N SER A 81 -5.04 0.00 -9.03
CA SER A 81 -5.72 -1.30 -9.02
C SER A 81 -4.85 -2.39 -8.38
N LEU A 82 -5.47 -3.35 -7.69
CA LEU A 82 -4.85 -4.59 -7.21
C LEU A 82 -4.95 -5.75 -8.23
N ARG A 83 -5.53 -5.48 -9.40
CA ARG A 83 -5.44 -6.36 -10.58
C ARG A 83 -4.03 -6.39 -11.14
N GLU A 84 -3.72 -7.40 -11.96
CA GLU A 84 -2.37 -7.64 -12.48
C GLU A 84 -1.79 -6.41 -13.19
N GLY A 85 -2.61 -5.63 -13.90
CA GLY A 85 -2.15 -4.42 -14.59
C GLY A 85 -1.75 -3.30 -13.63
N GLY A 86 -2.19 -3.32 -12.38
CA GLY A 86 -1.79 -2.37 -11.34
C GLY A 86 -0.66 -2.83 -10.42
N THR A 87 -0.48 -4.14 -10.24
CA THR A 87 0.53 -4.70 -9.33
C THR A 87 1.75 -5.30 -10.03
N ARG A 88 1.64 -5.70 -11.30
CA ARG A 88 2.76 -6.26 -12.07
C ARG A 88 3.55 -5.13 -12.71
N VAL A 89 4.86 -5.14 -12.51
CA VAL A 89 5.80 -4.11 -13.00
C VAL A 89 6.94 -4.75 -13.78
N PRO A 90 7.57 -4.03 -14.72
CA PRO A 90 8.82 -4.49 -15.33
C PRO A 90 9.90 -4.62 -14.25
N LEU A 91 10.75 -5.64 -14.36
CA LEU A 91 11.91 -5.83 -13.50
C LEU A 91 13.08 -6.39 -14.32
N ILE A 92 14.19 -5.66 -14.33
CA ILE A 92 15.47 -6.10 -14.90
C ILE A 92 16.54 -5.90 -13.83
N ILE A 93 17.31 -6.94 -13.56
CA ILE A 93 18.43 -6.90 -12.62
C ILE A 93 19.67 -7.41 -13.34
N THR A 94 20.74 -6.62 -13.31
CA THR A 94 22.05 -6.99 -13.85
C THR A 94 23.15 -6.59 -12.88
N GLY A 95 24.29 -7.26 -12.95
CA GLY A 95 25.45 -6.96 -12.12
C GLY A 95 26.36 -8.17 -11.92
N PRO A 96 27.37 -8.04 -11.04
CA PRO A 96 28.35 -9.08 -10.80
C PRO A 96 27.72 -10.42 -10.40
N GLY A 97 28.14 -11.51 -11.06
CA GLY A 97 27.67 -12.87 -10.75
C GLY A 97 26.23 -13.20 -11.18
N ILE A 98 25.50 -12.26 -11.78
CA ILE A 98 24.15 -12.50 -12.31
C ILE A 98 24.27 -12.94 -13.78
N PRO A 99 23.71 -14.10 -14.19
CA PRO A 99 23.81 -14.56 -15.56
C PRO A 99 23.00 -13.68 -16.52
N ALA A 100 23.60 -13.34 -17.66
CA ALA A 100 22.95 -12.53 -18.69
C ALA A 100 21.91 -13.33 -19.50
N GLY A 101 20.90 -12.62 -20.02
CA GLY A 101 19.92 -13.20 -20.96
C GLY A 101 18.95 -14.21 -20.34
N VAL A 102 18.84 -14.27 -19.01
CA VAL A 102 17.92 -15.17 -18.31
C VAL A 102 16.59 -14.48 -18.07
N GLN A 103 15.50 -15.15 -18.44
CA GLN A 103 14.13 -14.78 -18.08
C GLN A 103 13.56 -15.81 -17.10
N THR A 104 12.79 -15.34 -16.13
CA THR A 104 12.19 -16.15 -15.08
C THR A 104 10.79 -15.66 -14.70
N ASP A 105 9.93 -16.59 -14.30
CA ASP A 105 8.57 -16.32 -13.78
C ASP A 105 8.48 -16.50 -12.25
N VAL A 106 9.64 -16.61 -11.58
CA VAL A 106 9.72 -16.69 -10.11
C VAL A 106 9.09 -15.44 -9.48
N MET A 107 8.29 -15.64 -8.43
CA MET A 107 7.58 -14.56 -7.75
C MET A 107 8.53 -13.66 -6.95
N VAL A 108 8.59 -12.39 -7.35
CA VAL A 108 9.37 -11.32 -6.71
C VAL A 108 8.45 -10.18 -6.31
N ASN A 109 8.78 -9.52 -5.20
CA ASN A 109 8.11 -8.33 -4.68
C ASN A 109 9.12 -7.19 -4.48
N GLY A 110 8.69 -5.93 -4.60
CA GLY A 110 9.57 -4.77 -4.35
C GLY A 110 10.16 -4.73 -2.94
N LEU A 111 9.47 -5.32 -1.95
CA LEU A 111 9.98 -5.48 -0.58
C LEU A 111 11.25 -6.33 -0.50
N ASP A 112 11.50 -7.17 -1.51
CA ASP A 112 12.67 -8.05 -1.59
C ASP A 112 13.97 -7.26 -1.85
N PHE A 113 13.88 -6.05 -2.40
CA PHE A 113 15.08 -5.28 -2.73
C PHE A 113 15.90 -4.90 -1.50
N TYR A 114 15.26 -4.58 -0.38
CA TYR A 114 15.99 -4.24 0.85
C TYR A 114 16.91 -5.39 1.29
N PRO A 115 16.41 -6.59 1.65
CA PRO A 115 17.28 -7.68 2.08
C PRO A 115 18.26 -8.11 0.98
N THR A 116 17.86 -8.07 -0.30
CA THR A 116 18.73 -8.40 -1.43
C THR A 116 19.92 -7.45 -1.52
N ILE A 117 19.70 -6.13 -1.48
CA ILE A 117 20.77 -5.14 -1.56
C ILE A 117 21.74 -5.32 -0.38
N LEU A 118 21.25 -5.55 0.84
CA LEU A 118 22.12 -5.83 1.99
C LEU A 118 23.03 -7.03 1.73
N SER A 119 22.46 -8.11 1.20
CA SER A 119 23.18 -9.35 0.89
C SER A 119 24.25 -9.12 -0.17
N LEU A 120 23.89 -8.46 -1.29
CA LEU A 120 24.79 -8.19 -2.40
C LEU A 120 25.97 -7.27 -2.03
N VAL A 121 25.78 -6.33 -1.10
CA VAL A 121 26.85 -5.41 -0.64
C VAL A 121 27.54 -5.87 0.65
N GLY A 122 27.16 -7.03 1.19
CA GLY A 122 27.71 -7.55 2.45
C GLY A 122 27.38 -6.71 3.70
N ALA A 123 26.31 -5.91 3.65
CA ALA A 123 25.88 -5.09 4.78
C ALA A 123 25.06 -5.89 5.80
N LYS A 124 25.21 -5.53 7.08
CA LYS A 124 24.47 -6.19 8.15
C LYS A 124 23.05 -5.63 8.27
N LYS A 125 22.11 -6.54 8.46
CA LYS A 125 20.77 -6.22 8.93
C LYS A 125 20.85 -5.48 10.27
N ARG A 126 20.12 -4.36 10.40
CA ARG A 126 19.99 -3.63 11.66
C ARG A 126 19.27 -4.49 12.70
N GLU A 127 19.76 -4.47 13.94
CA GLU A 127 19.13 -5.16 15.06
C GLU A 127 17.66 -4.76 15.22
N GLY A 128 16.79 -5.74 15.50
CA GLY A 128 15.35 -5.54 15.67
C GLY A 128 14.55 -5.27 14.38
N LYS A 129 15.19 -5.06 13.22
CA LYS A 129 14.45 -4.93 11.95
C LYS A 129 13.80 -6.28 11.61
N VAL A 130 12.54 -6.28 11.22
CA VAL A 130 11.86 -7.42 10.60
C VAL A 130 11.70 -7.11 9.12
N PHE A 131 11.88 -8.13 8.27
CA PHE A 131 11.71 -8.02 6.82
C PHE A 131 10.54 -8.89 6.40
N ASP A 132 9.64 -8.32 5.63
CA ASP A 132 8.58 -9.04 4.93
C ASP A 132 9.05 -9.54 3.55
N GLY A 133 10.09 -8.90 3.00
CA GLY A 133 10.78 -9.31 1.77
C GLY A 133 11.76 -10.47 1.99
N CYS A 134 12.02 -11.20 0.92
CA CYS A 134 13.00 -12.29 0.84
C CYS A 134 14.30 -11.78 0.20
N ASP A 135 15.43 -12.35 0.60
CA ASP A 135 16.70 -12.13 -0.07
C ASP A 135 16.74 -12.89 -1.42
N LEU A 136 16.85 -12.16 -2.53
CA LEU A 136 16.96 -12.70 -3.88
C LEU A 136 18.40 -12.96 -4.30
N ALA A 137 19.42 -12.58 -3.53
CA ALA A 137 20.80 -12.77 -3.93
C ALA A 137 21.12 -14.24 -4.28
N PRO A 138 20.64 -15.26 -3.53
CA PRO A 138 20.81 -16.66 -3.92
C PRO A 138 20.14 -17.00 -5.25
N LEU A 139 18.92 -16.50 -5.51
CA LEU A 139 18.22 -16.68 -6.78
C LEU A 139 19.04 -16.07 -7.92
N LEU A 140 19.44 -14.81 -7.78
CA LEU A 140 20.11 -14.04 -8.83
C LEU A 140 21.49 -14.58 -9.20
N THR A 141 22.26 -15.08 -8.23
CA THR A 141 23.68 -15.45 -8.43
C THR A 141 23.91 -16.96 -8.61
N ARG A 142 22.90 -17.80 -8.35
CA ARG A 142 23.04 -19.27 -8.46
C ARG A 142 22.21 -19.84 -9.59
N ASP A 143 20.90 -19.64 -9.54
CA ASP A 143 19.97 -20.11 -10.57
C ASP A 143 18.70 -19.23 -10.56
N PRO A 144 18.59 -18.25 -11.47
CA PRO A 144 17.43 -17.35 -11.51
C PRO A 144 16.10 -18.04 -11.86
N GLN A 145 16.13 -19.33 -12.24
CA GLN A 145 14.94 -20.11 -12.57
C GLN A 145 14.48 -21.02 -11.43
N ASP A 146 15.29 -21.16 -10.35
CA ASP A 146 14.94 -21.99 -9.19
C ASP A 146 14.15 -21.19 -8.15
N ALA A 147 12.82 -21.31 -8.20
CA ALA A 147 11.91 -20.71 -7.23
C ALA A 147 12.20 -21.11 -5.78
N SER A 148 12.84 -22.27 -5.54
CA SER A 148 13.15 -22.76 -4.19
C SER A 148 14.24 -21.95 -3.48
N LEU A 149 14.92 -21.05 -4.20
CA LEU A 149 15.93 -20.14 -3.66
C LEU A 149 15.32 -18.88 -3.03
N VAL A 150 14.04 -18.60 -3.30
CA VAL A 150 13.33 -17.46 -2.70
C VAL A 150 12.69 -17.90 -1.39
N ARG A 151 13.32 -17.57 -0.28
CA ARG A 151 12.93 -18.04 1.07
C ARG A 151 12.68 -16.90 2.03
N ASP A 152 11.62 -17.02 2.81
CA ASP A 152 11.30 -16.07 3.87
C ASP A 152 12.29 -16.19 5.05
N ALA A 153 12.12 -15.31 6.05
CA ALA A 153 12.98 -15.30 7.23
C ALA A 153 12.94 -16.60 8.05
N SER A 154 11.93 -17.46 7.85
CA SER A 154 11.83 -18.79 8.47
C SER A 154 12.48 -19.90 7.65
N GLY A 155 12.94 -19.59 6.43
CA GLY A 155 13.53 -20.55 5.49
C GLY A 155 12.50 -21.27 4.61
N LYS A 156 11.21 -20.92 4.70
CA LYS A 156 10.16 -21.49 3.85
C LYS A 156 10.25 -20.88 2.45
N VAL A 157 10.09 -21.71 1.41
CA VAL A 157 9.98 -21.24 0.03
C VAL A 157 8.75 -20.35 -0.10
N ARG A 158 8.91 -19.19 -0.75
CA ARG A 158 7.79 -18.29 -1.01
C ARG A 158 6.77 -18.93 -1.93
N ASP A 159 5.54 -19.01 -1.44
CA ASP A 159 4.36 -19.42 -2.20
C ASP A 159 3.28 -18.33 -2.21
N THR A 160 3.43 -17.25 -1.44
CA THR A 160 2.36 -16.30 -1.15
C THR A 160 2.84 -14.85 -1.23
N MET A 161 2.00 -13.95 -1.74
CA MET A 161 2.12 -12.49 -1.67
C MET A 161 0.77 -11.85 -1.36
N VAL A 162 0.77 -10.76 -0.60
CA VAL A 162 -0.44 -10.03 -0.21
C VAL A 162 -0.31 -8.55 -0.56
N TRP A 163 -1.43 -7.96 -1.00
CA TRP A 163 -1.60 -6.52 -1.16
C TRP A 163 -2.84 -6.09 -0.39
N HIS A 164 -2.74 -4.97 0.29
CA HIS A 164 -3.84 -4.41 1.08
C HIS A 164 -3.97 -2.93 0.74
N PHE A 165 -5.03 -2.57 0.02
CA PHE A 165 -5.30 -1.20 -0.43
C PHE A 165 -6.73 -0.78 -0.07
N PRO A 166 -7.02 -0.60 1.23
CA PRO A 166 -8.33 -0.18 1.74
C PRO A 166 -8.53 1.33 1.53
N GLN A 167 -8.22 1.85 0.34
CA GLN A 167 -8.31 3.27 0.00
C GLN A 167 -9.12 3.47 -1.28
N ALA A 168 -8.48 3.98 -2.34
CA ALA A 168 -9.15 4.36 -3.58
C ALA A 168 -9.92 3.20 -4.23
N GLU A 169 -9.36 1.98 -4.18
CA GLU A 169 -10.01 0.79 -4.73
C GLU A 169 -10.79 -0.02 -3.69
N ASN A 170 -10.60 0.27 -2.39
CA ASN A 170 -11.16 -0.51 -1.28
C ASN A 170 -11.04 -2.02 -1.53
N THR A 171 -9.83 -2.51 -1.77
CA THR A 171 -9.60 -3.92 -2.11
C THR A 171 -8.40 -4.49 -1.35
N SER A 172 -8.41 -5.80 -1.11
CA SER A 172 -7.26 -6.57 -0.66
C SER A 172 -7.09 -7.79 -1.56
N SER A 173 -5.85 -8.23 -1.74
CA SER A 173 -5.52 -9.30 -2.68
C SER A 173 -4.49 -10.24 -2.08
N ILE A 174 -4.64 -11.54 -2.34
CA ILE A 174 -3.64 -12.56 -2.05
C ILE A 174 -3.36 -13.35 -3.32
N ARG A 175 -2.08 -13.55 -3.63
CA ARG A 175 -1.63 -14.52 -4.62
C ARG A 175 -0.96 -15.68 -3.88
N LYS A 176 -1.46 -16.90 -4.07
CA LYS A 176 -0.85 -18.14 -3.55
C LYS A 176 -0.64 -19.12 -4.70
N GLY A 177 0.63 -19.36 -5.05
CA GLY A 177 1.02 -20.14 -6.22
C GLY A 177 0.37 -19.63 -7.50
N ASP A 178 -0.42 -20.49 -8.13
CA ASP A 178 -1.12 -20.25 -9.39
C ASP A 178 -2.32 -19.30 -9.27
N TYR A 179 -2.85 -19.11 -8.06
CA TYR A 179 -4.14 -18.47 -7.84
C TYR A 179 -4.00 -17.09 -7.21
N LYS A 180 -4.91 -16.19 -7.60
CA LYS A 180 -5.05 -14.86 -7.01
C LYS A 180 -6.50 -14.62 -6.63
N LEU A 181 -6.72 -14.17 -5.39
CA LEU A 181 -8.01 -13.77 -4.87
C LEU A 181 -8.04 -12.26 -4.68
N LEU A 182 -9.08 -11.60 -5.18
CA LEU A 182 -9.44 -10.21 -4.87
C LEU A 182 -10.62 -10.19 -3.89
N ARG A 183 -10.51 -9.37 -2.84
CA ARG A 183 -11.57 -9.01 -1.89
C ARG A 183 -11.86 -7.52 -1.99
N SER A 184 -12.94 -7.15 -2.68
CA SER A 184 -13.38 -5.76 -2.79
C SER A 184 -14.44 -5.46 -1.74
N TYR A 185 -14.24 -4.40 -0.95
CA TYR A 185 -15.15 -4.01 0.12
C TYR A 185 -16.29 -3.12 -0.45
N THR A 186 -17.53 -3.48 -0.12
CA THR A 186 -18.75 -2.76 -0.50
C THR A 186 -19.56 -2.43 0.75
N GLY A 187 -19.32 -1.24 1.32
CA GLY A 187 -19.86 -0.89 2.64
C GLY A 187 -19.31 -1.82 3.73
N LEU A 188 -20.19 -2.42 4.53
CA LEU A 188 -19.82 -3.42 5.55
C LEU A 188 -19.73 -4.86 5.01
N SER A 189 -19.84 -5.05 3.70
CA SER A 189 -19.75 -6.35 3.04
C SER A 189 -18.54 -6.41 2.11
N SER A 190 -18.23 -7.60 1.58
CA SER A 190 -17.20 -7.74 0.56
C SER A 190 -17.65 -8.67 -0.56
N LYS A 191 -17.06 -8.47 -1.74
CA LYS A 191 -17.17 -9.38 -2.89
C LYS A 191 -15.82 -10.03 -3.13
N LEU A 192 -15.86 -11.33 -3.42
CA LEU A 192 -14.68 -12.14 -3.70
C LEU A 192 -14.65 -12.48 -5.19
N ALA A 193 -13.46 -12.47 -5.78
CA ALA A 193 -13.21 -12.99 -7.12
C ALA A 193 -11.89 -13.76 -7.14
N LEU A 194 -11.87 -14.94 -7.75
CA LEU A 194 -10.73 -15.85 -7.76
C LEU A 194 -10.28 -16.10 -9.20
N TYR A 195 -8.99 -15.93 -9.49
CA TYR A 195 -8.42 -16.13 -10.82
C TYR A 195 -7.26 -17.11 -10.75
N ARG A 196 -7.09 -17.92 -11.80
CA ARG A 196 -5.95 -18.83 -11.98
C ARG A 196 -4.96 -18.22 -12.98
N LEU A 197 -3.99 -17.48 -12.46
CA LEU A 197 -3.01 -16.75 -13.26
C LEU A 197 -2.05 -17.69 -14.02
N TYR A 198 -1.72 -18.83 -13.43
CA TYR A 198 -0.78 -19.82 -13.98
C TYR A 198 -1.29 -21.25 -13.84
N ASN A 199 -0.70 -22.16 -14.61
CA ASN A 199 -0.87 -23.60 -14.50
C ASN A 199 0.50 -24.24 -14.26
N SER A 200 0.76 -24.70 -13.03
CA SER A 200 2.07 -25.24 -12.61
C SER A 200 2.06 -26.74 -12.30
N GLU A 201 1.04 -27.49 -12.75
CA GLU A 201 0.86 -28.93 -12.44
C GLU A 201 2.03 -29.83 -12.86
N SER A 202 2.90 -29.37 -13.77
CA SER A 202 4.11 -30.09 -14.22
C SER A 202 5.42 -29.54 -13.64
N GLY A 203 5.37 -28.74 -12.57
CA GLY A 203 6.54 -28.13 -11.92
C GLY A 203 7.09 -26.87 -12.61
N LYS A 204 6.61 -26.55 -13.82
CA LYS A 204 6.90 -25.31 -14.54
C LYS A 204 5.62 -24.50 -14.68
N ALA A 205 5.64 -23.25 -14.26
CA ALA A 205 4.52 -22.33 -14.44
C ALA A 205 4.31 -22.03 -15.93
N VAL A 206 3.09 -22.23 -16.40
CA VAL A 206 2.64 -21.80 -17.73
C VAL A 206 1.55 -20.75 -17.53
N ARG A 207 1.58 -19.67 -18.30
CA ARG A 207 0.54 -18.63 -18.28
C ARG A 207 -0.85 -19.27 -18.40
N GLY A 208 -1.73 -18.93 -17.45
CA GLY A 208 -3.15 -19.24 -17.45
C GLY A 208 -3.95 -18.00 -17.83
N ASP A 209 -4.70 -17.46 -16.88
CA ASP A 209 -5.55 -16.26 -17.01
C ASP A 209 -4.91 -15.07 -16.28
N ILE A 210 -3.80 -14.53 -16.82
CA ILE A 210 -3.14 -13.34 -16.24
C ILE A 210 -3.94 -12.05 -16.50
N GLU A 211 -4.93 -12.15 -17.39
CA GLU A 211 -5.89 -11.12 -17.74
C GLU A 211 -7.04 -11.03 -16.72
N GLU A 212 -7.13 -11.98 -15.77
CA GLU A 212 -8.16 -12.02 -14.73
C GLU A 212 -9.58 -11.96 -15.33
N MET A 213 -9.82 -12.69 -16.43
CA MET A 213 -11.08 -12.67 -17.18
C MET A 213 -12.12 -13.66 -16.65
N LYS A 214 -11.69 -14.80 -16.09
CA LYS A 214 -12.60 -15.86 -15.62
C LYS A 214 -12.58 -15.93 -14.10
N ASP A 215 -13.62 -15.39 -13.47
CA ASP A 215 -13.83 -15.57 -12.03
C ASP A 215 -14.26 -17.02 -11.71
N LEU A 216 -13.40 -17.71 -10.97
CA LEU A 216 -13.56 -19.09 -10.51
C LEU A 216 -14.17 -19.18 -9.10
N SER A 217 -14.54 -18.06 -8.48
CA SER A 217 -15.00 -18.04 -7.07
C SER A 217 -16.21 -18.95 -6.81
N ALA A 218 -17.14 -19.02 -7.77
CA ALA A 218 -18.30 -19.90 -7.72
C ALA A 218 -17.97 -21.36 -8.06
N GLU A 219 -16.95 -21.60 -8.90
CA GLU A 219 -16.52 -22.93 -9.33
C GLU A 219 -15.59 -23.60 -8.28
N MET A 220 -14.88 -22.80 -7.47
CA MET A 220 -13.90 -23.26 -6.48
C MET A 220 -14.13 -22.66 -5.08
N PRO A 221 -15.34 -22.80 -4.48
CA PRO A 221 -15.70 -22.09 -3.26
C PRO A 221 -14.83 -22.46 -2.04
N ALA A 222 -14.33 -23.70 -1.96
CA ALA A 222 -13.43 -24.13 -0.90
C ALA A 222 -12.09 -23.38 -0.94
N LEU A 223 -11.49 -23.25 -2.12
CA LEU A 223 -10.23 -22.52 -2.31
C LEU A 223 -10.44 -21.02 -2.11
N THR A 224 -11.56 -20.47 -2.58
CA THR A 224 -11.93 -19.07 -2.33
C THR A 224 -12.03 -18.77 -0.84
N ALA A 225 -12.68 -19.65 -0.07
CA ALA A 225 -12.78 -19.50 1.37
C ALA A 225 -11.42 -19.64 2.07
N GLU A 226 -10.59 -20.61 1.67
CA GLU A 226 -9.22 -20.79 2.19
C GLU A 226 -8.37 -19.54 1.98
N LEU A 227 -8.31 -19.04 0.74
CA LEU A 227 -7.50 -17.85 0.43
C LEU A 227 -8.05 -16.60 1.12
N ASN A 228 -9.36 -16.46 1.27
CA ASN A 228 -9.94 -15.33 1.98
C ASN A 228 -9.60 -15.36 3.48
N ALA A 229 -9.63 -16.55 4.10
CA ALA A 229 -9.21 -16.72 5.48
C ALA A 229 -7.72 -16.39 5.64
N ARG A 230 -6.86 -16.90 4.75
CA ARG A 230 -5.43 -16.60 4.79
C ARG A 230 -5.12 -15.12 4.53
N LEU A 231 -5.90 -14.47 3.66
CA LEU A 231 -5.79 -13.03 3.45
C LEU A 231 -6.13 -12.25 4.72
N SER A 232 -7.16 -12.64 5.46
CA SER A 232 -7.47 -12.00 6.75
C SER A 232 -6.33 -12.18 7.75
N GLU A 233 -5.83 -13.41 7.93
CA GLU A 233 -4.69 -13.68 8.82
C GLU A 233 -3.49 -12.80 8.51
N MET A 234 -3.09 -12.70 7.23
CA MET A 234 -1.94 -11.90 6.85
C MET A 234 -2.18 -10.40 6.99
N VAL A 235 -3.39 -9.90 6.70
CA VAL A 235 -3.73 -8.49 6.95
C VAL A 235 -3.66 -8.18 8.45
N ASP A 236 -4.15 -9.08 9.30
CA ASP A 236 -4.10 -8.92 10.75
C ASP A 236 -2.66 -9.01 11.29
N GLU A 237 -1.84 -9.95 10.80
CA GLU A 237 -0.41 -10.09 11.12
C GLU A 237 0.37 -8.80 10.81
N MET A 238 0.03 -8.12 9.71
CA MET A 238 0.62 -6.82 9.33
C MET A 238 0.07 -5.64 10.14
N GLY A 239 -0.91 -5.85 11.02
CA GLY A 239 -1.62 -4.80 11.73
C GLY A 239 -2.55 -3.96 10.85
N GLY A 240 -2.83 -4.44 9.63
CA GLY A 240 -3.66 -3.76 8.64
C GLY A 240 -5.13 -3.70 9.04
N ARG A 241 -5.87 -2.75 8.46
CA ARG A 241 -7.27 -2.48 8.81
C ARG A 241 -8.16 -2.46 7.59
N ILE A 242 -9.29 -3.14 7.68
CA ILE A 242 -10.32 -3.08 6.65
C ILE A 242 -11.06 -1.73 6.70
N PRO A 243 -11.72 -1.32 5.61
CA PRO A 243 -12.55 -0.13 5.62
C PRO A 243 -13.64 -0.19 6.70
N TYR A 244 -13.91 0.95 7.33
CA TYR A 244 -14.90 1.06 8.42
C TYR A 244 -16.25 1.59 7.94
N GLY A 245 -17.32 1.16 8.61
CA GLY A 245 -18.63 1.79 8.50
C GLY A 245 -18.56 3.26 8.93
N ASN A 246 -19.14 4.15 8.13
CA ASN A 246 -19.25 5.56 8.49
C ASN A 246 -20.63 5.85 9.11
N PRO A 247 -20.71 6.16 10.42
CA PRO A 247 -21.98 6.48 11.08
C PRO A 247 -22.59 7.82 10.60
N ALA A 248 -21.86 8.68 9.90
CA ALA A 248 -22.39 9.91 9.32
C ALA A 248 -23.06 9.71 7.94
N THR A 249 -23.02 8.51 7.37
CA THR A 249 -23.64 8.24 6.06
C THR A 249 -25.16 8.50 6.09
N ARG A 250 -25.71 9.09 5.01
CA ARG A 250 -27.16 9.28 4.88
C ARG A 250 -27.92 8.00 4.53
N HIS A 251 -27.20 6.98 4.07
CA HIS A 251 -27.80 5.71 3.69
C HIS A 251 -28.20 4.92 4.93
N ALA A 252 -29.30 4.17 4.83
CA ALA A 252 -29.68 3.23 5.87
C ALA A 252 -28.69 2.06 5.86
N ILE A 253 -27.96 1.88 6.96
CA ILE A 253 -27.05 0.74 7.18
C ILE A 253 -27.45 0.09 8.51
N PRO A 254 -27.53 -1.25 8.59
CA PRO A 254 -27.85 -1.95 9.84
C PRO A 254 -26.93 -1.56 11.00
N ASN A 255 -27.46 -1.55 12.23
CA ASN A 255 -26.76 -1.27 13.49
C ASN A 255 -26.19 0.15 13.66
N LYS A 256 -26.43 1.06 12.70
CA LYS A 256 -25.96 2.45 12.75
C LYS A 256 -26.43 3.19 14.02
N GLU A 257 -27.63 2.89 14.51
CA GLU A 257 -28.21 3.47 15.72
C GLU A 257 -27.51 3.03 17.02
N LYS A 258 -26.73 1.94 16.98
CA LYS A 258 -26.04 1.37 18.14
C LYS A 258 -24.60 1.85 18.29
N VAL A 259 -24.09 2.58 17.30
CA VAL A 259 -22.72 3.09 17.27
C VAL A 259 -22.45 3.92 18.52
N PRO A 260 -21.33 3.67 19.24
CA PRO A 260 -21.02 4.36 20.49
C PRO A 260 -20.83 5.87 20.28
N THR A 261 -20.95 6.63 21.36
CA THR A 261 -20.75 8.09 21.32
C THR A 261 -19.67 8.49 22.31
N VAL A 262 -18.60 9.15 21.86
CA VAL A 262 -17.62 9.73 22.78
C VAL A 262 -18.29 10.85 23.57
N THR A 263 -18.26 10.76 24.90
CA THR A 263 -18.90 11.72 25.81
C THR A 263 -17.93 12.75 26.38
N GLY A 264 -16.63 12.51 26.22
CA GLY A 264 -15.57 13.42 26.61
C GLY A 264 -14.27 12.70 26.92
N HIS A 265 -13.14 13.41 26.82
CA HIS A 265 -11.82 12.87 27.08
C HIS A 265 -11.01 13.79 27.98
N ALA A 266 -10.06 13.24 28.73
CA ALA A 266 -9.18 14.00 29.61
C ALA A 266 -7.79 13.39 29.66
N LYS A 267 -6.76 14.26 29.64
CA LYS A 267 -5.37 13.86 29.84
C LYS A 267 -5.06 13.78 31.33
N LYS A 268 -4.48 12.65 31.78
CA LYS A 268 -3.99 12.43 33.13
C LYS A 268 -2.52 12.00 33.07
N GLY A 269 -1.61 12.93 33.33
CA GLY A 269 -0.18 12.69 33.16
C GLY A 269 0.17 12.33 31.71
N ASN A 270 0.75 11.15 31.51
CA ASN A 270 1.11 10.61 30.20
C ASN A 270 0.02 9.70 29.59
N THR A 271 -1.20 9.74 30.12
CA THR A 271 -2.34 8.97 29.58
C THR A 271 -3.44 9.89 29.12
N LEU A 272 -4.15 9.51 28.07
CA LEU A 272 -5.42 10.10 27.65
C LEU A 272 -6.52 9.07 27.94
N VAL A 273 -7.58 9.51 28.61
CA VAL A 273 -8.75 8.68 28.90
C VAL A 273 -9.96 9.28 28.18
N ALA A 274 -10.53 8.54 27.24
CA ALA A 274 -11.77 8.86 26.56
C ALA A 274 -12.93 8.08 27.18
N ASN A 275 -13.98 8.77 27.59
CA ASN A 275 -15.22 8.15 28.05
C ASN A 275 -16.19 8.09 26.86
N TYR A 276 -16.90 6.98 26.73
CA TYR A 276 -17.92 6.84 25.70
C TYR A 276 -19.22 6.29 26.31
N ARG A 277 -20.31 6.50 25.60
CA ARG A 277 -21.59 5.84 25.84
C ARG A 277 -21.72 4.66 24.88
N ASN A 278 -21.89 3.47 25.42
CA ASN A 278 -22.30 2.30 24.64
C ASN A 278 -23.79 2.44 24.29
N ASN A 279 -24.11 2.42 22.99
CA ASN A 279 -25.49 2.55 22.48
C ASN A 279 -26.07 1.19 22.03
N GLY A 280 -25.46 0.08 22.43
CA GLY A 280 -25.92 -1.29 22.17
C GLY A 280 -24.90 -2.19 21.47
N THR A 281 -23.65 -1.74 21.31
CA THR A 281 -22.54 -2.47 20.70
C THR A 281 -21.24 -2.11 21.41
N ASP A 282 -20.43 -3.12 21.69
CA ASP A 282 -19.17 -2.92 22.41
C ASP A 282 -18.11 -2.27 21.50
N VAL A 283 -17.31 -1.38 22.09
CA VAL A 283 -16.09 -0.89 21.46
C VAL A 283 -15.06 -2.01 21.54
N VAL A 284 -14.58 -2.48 20.39
CA VAL A 284 -13.62 -3.59 20.29
C VAL A 284 -12.22 -3.11 19.96
N HIS A 285 -12.09 -1.89 19.44
CA HIS A 285 -10.79 -1.32 19.09
C HIS A 285 -10.78 0.20 19.32
N ALA A 286 -9.62 0.70 19.73
CA ALA A 286 -9.43 2.11 20.01
C ALA A 286 -8.03 2.53 19.56
N ASP A 287 -7.92 3.64 18.82
CA ASP A 287 -6.64 4.24 18.42
C ASP A 287 -6.61 5.74 18.78
N LEU A 288 -5.45 6.21 19.20
CA LEU A 288 -5.12 7.62 19.22
C LEU A 288 -4.32 7.95 17.97
N ILE A 289 -4.88 8.80 17.11
CA ILE A 289 -4.17 9.34 15.94
C ILE A 289 -3.62 10.70 16.35
N TYR A 290 -2.32 10.91 16.30
CA TYR A 290 -1.69 12.13 16.80
C TYR A 290 -0.64 12.68 15.84
N THR A 291 -0.26 13.95 16.00
CA THR A 291 0.86 14.54 15.27
C THR A 291 1.82 15.25 16.21
N PRO A 292 3.15 15.05 16.09
CA PRO A 292 4.12 15.82 16.84
C PRO A 292 4.55 17.13 16.13
N ASN A 293 4.21 17.30 14.85
CA ASN A 293 4.84 18.28 13.95
C ASN A 293 3.81 19.12 13.18
N GLU A 294 2.82 19.66 13.88
CA GLU A 294 1.77 20.53 13.30
C GLU A 294 1.02 19.86 12.12
N GLY A 295 0.83 18.54 12.20
CA GLY A 295 0.03 17.76 11.25
C GLY A 295 0.69 17.46 9.91
N ARG A 296 2.01 17.68 9.76
CA ARG A 296 2.78 17.19 8.60
C ARG A 296 2.83 15.67 8.51
N GLU A 297 2.78 15.00 9.66
CA GLU A 297 2.72 13.55 9.78
C GLU A 297 1.76 13.17 10.91
N TRP A 298 0.90 12.19 10.64
CA TRP A 298 -0.01 11.63 11.64
C TRP A 298 0.44 10.22 11.97
N LEU A 299 0.53 9.94 13.26
CA LEU A 299 1.00 8.70 13.84
C LEU A 299 -0.12 8.06 14.65
N ARG A 300 -0.07 6.76 14.84
CA ARG A 300 -1.04 5.97 15.59
C ARG A 300 -0.41 5.44 16.87
N VAL A 301 -1.18 5.49 17.95
CA VAL A 301 -0.94 4.72 19.17
C VAL A 301 -2.17 3.87 19.47
N PRO A 302 -2.02 2.54 19.59
CA PRO A 302 -3.13 1.68 19.99
C PRO A 302 -3.53 2.01 21.42
N GLY A 303 -4.83 2.13 21.66
CA GLY A 303 -5.43 2.22 22.98
C GLY A 303 -5.97 0.89 23.45
N TRP A 304 -6.41 0.85 24.71
CA TRP A 304 -7.14 -0.28 25.26
C TRP A 304 -8.51 0.16 25.76
N VAL A 305 -9.51 -0.68 25.54
CA VAL A 305 -10.86 -0.48 26.02
C VAL A 305 -10.96 -1.05 27.44
N ALA A 306 -11.19 -0.19 28.41
CA ALA A 306 -11.51 -0.58 29.77
C ALA A 306 -13.03 -0.84 29.90
N GLY A 307 -13.39 -1.86 30.69
CA GLY A 307 -14.76 -2.38 30.82
C GLY A 307 -15.79 -1.45 31.45
N ASP A 308 -15.42 -0.20 31.75
CA ASP A 308 -16.26 0.86 32.32
C ASP A 308 -16.68 1.91 31.29
N ASN A 309 -16.74 1.53 30.01
CA ASN A 309 -16.94 2.41 28.86
C ASN A 309 -15.88 3.51 28.72
N THR A 310 -14.63 3.15 28.99
CA THR A 310 -13.49 4.04 28.76
C THR A 310 -12.49 3.43 27.79
N ALA A 311 -11.85 4.28 27.00
CA ALA A 311 -10.70 3.92 26.17
C ALA A 311 -9.50 4.72 26.67
N VAL A 312 -8.37 4.05 26.86
CA VAL A 312 -7.18 4.66 27.43
C VAL A 312 -6.01 4.51 26.46
N PHE A 313 -5.21 5.56 26.36
CA PHE A 313 -4.11 5.67 25.43
C PHE A 313 -2.88 6.20 26.15
N ASP A 314 -1.70 5.68 25.80
CA ASP A 314 -0.46 6.38 26.11
C ASP A 314 -0.41 7.66 25.28
N PHE A 315 -0.26 8.81 25.94
CA PHE A 315 -0.22 10.10 25.28
C PHE A 315 1.21 10.41 24.84
N PRO A 316 1.50 10.45 23.53
CA PRO A 316 2.87 10.54 23.04
C PRO A 316 3.53 11.87 23.40
N LYS A 317 4.81 11.81 23.78
CA LYS A 317 5.60 13.01 24.04
C LYS A 317 5.70 13.83 22.75
N GLY A 318 5.36 15.11 22.84
CA GLY A 318 5.41 16.04 21.71
C GLY A 318 4.16 16.05 20.83
N ALA A 319 3.14 15.24 21.12
CA ALA A 319 1.86 15.34 20.42
C ALA A 319 1.25 16.74 20.59
N THR A 320 1.01 17.43 19.47
CA THR A 320 0.39 18.77 19.44
C THR A 320 -1.10 18.70 19.15
N HIS A 321 -1.53 17.75 18.32
CA HIS A 321 -2.94 17.49 18.01
C HIS A 321 -3.21 15.99 18.00
N TYR A 322 -4.47 15.61 18.20
CA TYR A 322 -4.90 14.22 18.15
C TYR A 322 -6.38 14.05 17.79
N PHE A 323 -6.74 12.83 17.39
CA PHE A 323 -8.09 12.30 17.25
C PHE A 323 -8.17 10.96 17.99
N ILE A 324 -9.32 10.71 18.61
CA ILE A 324 -9.66 9.41 19.17
C ILE A 324 -10.51 8.68 18.14
N ASN A 325 -10.05 7.50 17.75
CA ASN A 325 -10.81 6.58 16.92
C ASN A 325 -11.33 5.44 17.80
N LEU A 326 -12.65 5.24 17.83
CA LEU A 326 -13.27 4.06 18.42
C LEU A 326 -13.94 3.24 17.33
N VAL A 327 -13.74 1.93 17.36
CA VAL A 327 -14.39 0.99 16.44
C VAL A 327 -15.23 -0.01 17.23
N ASP A 328 -16.49 -0.15 16.86
CA ASP A 328 -17.41 -1.11 17.47
C ASP A 328 -17.35 -2.51 16.84
N GLU A 329 -17.98 -3.49 17.47
CA GLU A 329 -18.09 -4.87 16.96
C GLU A 329 -18.80 -5.00 15.60
N ASN A 330 -19.52 -3.95 15.16
CA ASN A 330 -20.13 -3.87 13.82
C ASN A 330 -19.24 -3.14 12.81
N ASN A 331 -17.98 -2.87 13.18
CA ASN A 331 -16.96 -2.23 12.36
C ASN A 331 -17.29 -0.78 11.97
N PHE A 332 -18.07 -0.05 12.76
CA PHE A 332 -18.26 1.39 12.59
C PHE A 332 -17.15 2.18 13.27
N LEU A 333 -16.59 3.17 12.56
CA LEU A 333 -15.59 4.08 13.10
C LEU A 333 -16.23 5.37 13.61
N VAL A 334 -15.98 5.68 14.88
CA VAL A 334 -16.27 6.96 15.53
C VAL A 334 -14.97 7.74 15.66
N ILE A 335 -14.97 8.99 15.22
CA ILE A 335 -13.84 9.91 15.36
C ILE A 335 -14.27 11.04 16.31
N ASP A 336 -13.48 11.25 17.36
CA ASP A 336 -13.63 12.37 18.29
C ASP A 336 -12.34 13.22 18.34
N PRO A 337 -12.46 14.55 18.20
CA PRO A 337 -13.67 15.29 17.87
C PRO A 337 -14.14 15.02 16.44
N PRO A 338 -15.42 15.24 16.14
CA PRO A 338 -15.97 14.99 14.81
C PRO A 338 -15.32 15.90 13.77
N ILE A 339 -15.00 15.32 12.62
CA ILE A 339 -14.45 16.06 11.48
C ILE A 339 -15.61 16.72 10.73
N ASP A 340 -15.66 18.07 10.71
CA ASP A 340 -16.63 18.82 9.92
C ASP A 340 -16.26 18.77 8.42
N ARG A 341 -16.90 17.84 7.71
CA ARG A 341 -16.73 17.66 6.26
C ARG A 341 -17.22 18.86 5.45
N ALA A 342 -18.24 19.59 5.91
CA ALA A 342 -18.76 20.75 5.18
C ALA A 342 -17.81 21.95 5.26
N ALA A 343 -17.05 22.07 6.35
CA ALA A 343 -15.94 23.01 6.47
C ALA A 343 -14.74 22.60 5.60
N LEU A 344 -14.44 21.29 5.53
CA LEU A 344 -13.36 20.75 4.70
C LEU A 344 -13.59 20.99 3.20
N ASP A 345 -14.81 20.77 2.70
CA ASP A 345 -15.12 20.93 1.28
C ASP A 345 -15.09 22.40 0.82
N LYS A 346 -15.42 23.34 1.71
CA LYS A 346 -15.46 24.78 1.39
C LYS A 346 -14.07 25.40 1.31
N ASN A 347 -13.14 24.95 2.14
CA ASN A 347 -11.84 25.61 2.31
C ASN A 347 -10.64 24.77 1.82
N LYS A 348 -10.86 23.51 1.41
CA LYS A 348 -9.79 22.50 1.22
C LYS A 348 -8.71 22.51 2.32
N PRO A 349 -9.07 22.60 3.61
CA PRO A 349 -8.08 22.63 4.67
C PRO A 349 -7.30 21.31 4.72
N ASN A 350 -6.07 21.36 5.20
CA ASN A 350 -5.36 20.15 5.57
C ASN A 350 -5.92 19.57 6.90
N PHE A 351 -5.52 18.35 7.26
CA PHE A 351 -5.99 17.69 8.49
C PHE A 351 -5.66 18.49 9.77
N THR A 352 -4.59 19.30 9.76
CA THR A 352 -4.24 20.20 10.87
C THR A 352 -5.32 21.25 11.09
N GLU A 353 -5.75 21.92 10.03
CA GLU A 353 -6.82 22.92 10.09
C GLU A 353 -8.15 22.28 10.50
N ALA A 354 -8.43 21.04 10.08
CA ALA A 354 -9.60 20.28 10.53
C ALA A 354 -9.58 20.01 12.06
N ALA A 355 -8.40 19.69 12.63
CA ALA A 355 -8.23 19.54 14.07
C ALA A 355 -8.42 20.86 14.83
N HIS A 356 -7.98 21.99 14.25
CA HIS A 356 -8.23 23.32 14.80
C HIS A 356 -9.72 23.69 14.80
N PHE A 357 -10.45 23.40 13.71
CA PHE A 357 -11.91 23.61 13.66
C PHE A 357 -12.67 22.75 14.66
N ALA A 358 -12.09 21.61 15.05
CA ALA A 358 -12.65 20.70 16.02
C ALA A 358 -12.41 21.14 17.50
N GLY A 359 -11.81 22.31 17.71
CA GLY A 359 -11.77 22.98 19.02
C GLY A 359 -10.56 22.68 19.91
N TYR A 360 -9.47 22.14 19.36
CA TYR A 360 -8.24 21.99 20.11
C TYR A 360 -7.49 23.33 20.27
N PRO A 361 -7.06 23.71 21.49
CA PRO A 361 -6.29 24.94 21.70
C PRO A 361 -4.91 24.85 21.06
N GLU A 362 -4.44 25.94 20.45
CA GLU A 362 -3.03 26.10 20.05
C GLU A 362 -2.13 25.91 21.27
N MET A 363 -1.19 24.97 21.21
CA MET A 363 -0.07 24.95 22.15
C MET A 363 0.99 25.91 21.61
N GLU A 364 1.41 26.87 22.44
CA GLU A 364 2.25 28.01 22.08
C GLU A 364 3.48 27.64 21.22
N GLN A 365 3.62 28.37 20.10
CA GLN A 365 4.60 28.15 19.02
C GLN A 365 6.02 28.60 19.36
N GLY A 366 7.00 27.87 18.81
CA GLY A 366 8.34 28.38 18.49
C GLY A 366 8.47 28.59 16.97
N THR A 367 9.12 29.70 16.60
CA THR A 367 9.31 30.37 15.29
C THR A 367 9.27 29.51 14.00
N PRO A 368 8.69 29.99 12.86
CA PRO A 368 8.44 29.19 11.66
C PRO A 368 9.64 29.03 10.72
N VAL A 369 9.63 27.96 9.91
CA VAL A 369 10.37 27.85 8.65
C VAL A 369 9.39 27.54 7.52
N ASP A 370 9.34 28.46 6.55
CA ASP A 370 8.56 28.45 5.31
C ASP A 370 9.02 27.34 4.35
N PHE A 371 8.08 26.58 3.79
CA PHE A 371 8.18 26.11 2.39
C PHE A 371 6.79 25.92 1.76
N ALA A 372 6.55 26.72 0.71
CA ALA A 372 5.37 26.69 -0.13
C ALA A 372 5.41 25.61 -1.25
N SER A 373 4.21 25.05 -1.47
CA SER A 373 3.57 24.77 -2.78
C SER A 373 3.70 23.39 -3.46
N ARG A 374 2.49 22.80 -3.67
CA ARG A 374 1.89 22.28 -4.93
C ARG A 374 1.40 20.82 -4.86
N HIS A 375 0.09 20.60 -4.93
CA HIS A 375 -0.66 20.26 -6.15
C HIS A 375 -2.14 20.00 -5.85
N ARG A 376 -3.03 20.46 -6.76
CA ARG A 376 -4.49 20.31 -6.73
C ARG A 376 -4.94 19.29 -7.78
N ASN A 377 -6.08 18.66 -7.44
CA ASN A 377 -7.08 17.96 -8.26
C ASN A 377 -7.06 16.43 -8.16
N LEU A 378 -8.12 15.88 -7.55
CA LEU A 378 -8.89 14.75 -8.07
C LEU A 378 -10.37 14.93 -7.69
N SER A 379 -11.23 14.40 -8.55
CA SER A 379 -12.67 14.61 -8.74
C SER A 379 -13.53 13.65 -7.89
N ARG A 380 -14.70 14.17 -7.49
CA ARG A 380 -15.94 13.49 -7.05
C ARG A 380 -15.89 11.96 -6.85
N ALA A 381 -15.82 11.53 -5.58
CA ALA A 381 -16.40 10.25 -5.17
C ALA A 381 -17.88 10.44 -4.81
N GLY A 382 -18.73 9.60 -5.39
CA GLY A 382 -20.17 9.61 -5.18
C GLY A 382 -20.57 9.36 -3.73
N ASP A 383 -21.78 9.80 -3.40
CA ASP A 383 -22.38 9.72 -2.08
C ASP A 383 -22.45 8.28 -1.53
N GLY A 384 -21.46 7.92 -0.74
CA GLY A 384 -21.36 6.64 -0.03
C GLY A 384 -20.15 6.61 0.90
N ALA A 385 -19.80 7.76 1.50
CA ALA A 385 -18.51 7.95 2.14
C ALA A 385 -18.24 6.96 3.27
N VAL A 386 -17.26 6.09 3.08
CA VAL A 386 -16.49 5.39 4.11
C VAL A 386 -15.48 6.41 4.69
N VAL A 387 -15.23 6.39 6.00
CA VAL A 387 -14.12 7.16 6.57
C VAL A 387 -12.88 6.28 6.49
N LEU A 388 -11.92 6.67 5.66
CA LEU A 388 -10.67 5.94 5.49
C LEU A 388 -9.60 6.55 6.40
N VAL A 389 -9.32 5.86 7.50
CA VAL A 389 -8.08 6.03 8.26
C VAL A 389 -7.18 4.92 7.78
N SER A 390 -6.28 5.21 6.83
CA SER A 390 -5.39 4.19 6.26
C SER A 390 -3.97 4.34 6.78
N GLU A 391 -3.38 3.23 7.20
CA GLU A 391 -1.99 3.14 7.61
C GLU A 391 -1.04 3.27 6.41
N ASN A 392 0.13 3.84 6.66
CA ASN A 392 1.25 3.80 5.75
C ASN A 392 1.87 2.40 5.79
N LEU A 393 2.00 1.76 4.63
CA LEU A 393 2.50 0.38 4.51
C LEU A 393 3.98 0.24 4.92
N GLU A 394 4.73 1.34 5.03
CA GLU A 394 6.14 1.32 5.48
C GLU A 394 6.30 1.42 7.00
N ASN A 395 5.25 1.85 7.72
CA ASN A 395 5.23 1.94 9.18
C ASN A 395 3.78 1.84 9.69
N PRO A 396 3.39 0.75 10.38
CA PRO A 396 2.03 0.57 10.91
C PRO A 396 1.64 1.61 11.98
N ASN A 397 2.59 2.42 12.43
CA ASN A 397 2.33 3.56 13.32
C ASN A 397 2.16 4.89 12.57
N THR A 398 2.19 4.94 11.25
CA THR A 398 1.96 6.17 10.47
C THR A 398 0.63 6.04 9.73
N VAL A 399 -0.21 7.08 9.77
CA VAL A 399 -1.53 7.10 9.10
C VAL A 399 -1.51 8.15 8.00
N THR A 400 -1.83 7.74 6.79
CA THR A 400 -2.02 8.64 5.65
C THR A 400 -3.52 8.84 5.46
N ALA A 401 -3.98 10.08 5.57
CA ALA A 401 -5.36 10.43 5.26
C ALA A 401 -5.41 11.15 3.91
N LYS A 402 -6.05 10.53 2.92
CA LYS A 402 -6.32 11.13 1.60
C LYS A 402 -7.82 11.22 1.40
N THR A 403 -8.30 12.42 1.06
CA THR A 403 -9.68 12.72 0.64
C THR A 403 -9.92 12.32 -0.80
#